data_AF-A0A6I1NG63-F1
#
_entry.id   AF-A0A6I1NG63-F1
#
_cell.length_a   1.000
_cell.length_b   1.000
_cell.length_c   1.000
_cell.angle_alpha   90.00
_cell.angle_beta   90.00
_cell.angle_gamma   90.00
#
_symmetry.space_group_name_H-M   'P 1'
#
loop_
_entity.id
_entity.type
_entity.pdbx_description
1 polymer ?
#
loop_
_entity_poly.entity_id
_entity_poly.type
_entity_poly.pdbx_seq_one_letter_code
_entity_poly.pdbx_strand_id
1 'polypeptide(L)'
;MSKDTSTALLNFRACVEDAPAGTYEDAKALGKTIDATCASLIHDIRTLGLKADTCDLIFAVEAAIYNYVAHSNPESGLFPTAEGFGSAMSTPARERVIAGAERDRDSLAKVG
;
A
#
# COMPACT_ATOMS: atom_id res chain seq x y z
N MET A 1 14.54 8.97 -8.43
CA MET A 1 13.93 7.84 -7.69
C MET A 1 14.58 6.55 -8.17
N SER A 2 15.04 5.69 -7.26
CA SER A 2 15.53 4.36 -7.66
C SER A 2 14.36 3.56 -8.25
N LYS A 3 14.64 2.69 -9.22
CA LYS A 3 13.64 1.75 -9.78
C LYS A 3 13.00 0.87 -8.69
N ASP A 4 13.71 0.63 -7.59
CA ASP A 4 13.27 -0.25 -6.51
C ASP A 4 12.10 0.33 -5.70
N THR A 5 12.09 1.65 -5.49
CA THR A 5 11.02 2.36 -4.77
C THR A 5 9.66 2.23 -5.46
N SER A 6 9.65 2.34 -6.80
CA SER A 6 8.40 2.25 -7.56
C SER A 6 7.82 0.83 -7.48
N THR A 7 8.66 -0.20 -7.51
CA THR A 7 8.22 -1.60 -7.38
C THR A 7 7.70 -1.90 -5.97
N ALA A 8 8.38 -1.40 -4.93
CA ALA A 8 7.94 -1.56 -3.54
C ALA A 8 6.55 -0.94 -3.31
N LEU A 9 6.32 0.31 -3.75
CA LEU A 9 5.01 0.93 -3.65
C LEU A 9 3.95 0.17 -4.46
N LEU A 10 4.25 -0.27 -5.68
CA LEU A 10 3.30 -1.02 -6.51
C LEU A 10 2.88 -2.33 -5.83
N ASN A 11 3.84 -3.06 -5.26
CA ASN A 11 3.55 -4.26 -4.48
C ASN A 11 2.72 -3.93 -3.23
N PHE A 12 3.11 -2.91 -2.47
CA PHE A 12 2.33 -2.47 -1.32
C PHE A 12 0.88 -2.14 -1.69
N ARG A 13 0.66 -1.40 -2.78
CA ARG A 13 -0.68 -1.08 -3.28
C ARG A 13 -1.47 -2.32 -3.69
N ALA A 14 -0.84 -3.26 -4.39
CA ALA A 14 -1.47 -4.52 -4.74
C ALA A 14 -1.94 -5.28 -3.48
N CYS A 15 -1.17 -5.22 -2.39
CA CYS A 15 -1.61 -5.77 -1.11
C CYS A 15 -2.82 -5.02 -0.53
N VAL A 16 -2.79 -3.70 -0.48
CA VAL A 16 -3.91 -2.88 0.03
C VAL A 16 -5.20 -3.12 -0.75
N GLU A 17 -5.09 -3.27 -2.08
CA GLU A 17 -6.22 -3.42 -3.00
C GLU A 17 -6.76 -4.86 -3.01
N ASP A 18 -5.91 -5.89 -3.04
CA ASP A 18 -6.32 -7.28 -3.24
C ASP A 18 -6.43 -8.11 -1.95
N ALA A 19 -5.86 -7.66 -0.84
CA ALA A 19 -5.89 -8.45 0.40
C ALA A 19 -7.32 -8.60 0.96
N PRO A 20 -7.74 -9.82 1.35
CA PRO A 20 -9.06 -10.07 1.93
C PRO A 20 -9.40 -9.14 3.10
N ALA A 21 -10.69 -8.83 3.29
CA ALA A 21 -11.13 -8.06 4.45
C ALA A 21 -10.71 -8.73 5.78
N GLY A 22 -10.27 -7.95 6.77
CA GLY A 22 -9.76 -8.49 8.03
C GLY A 22 -8.33 -9.03 7.95
N THR A 23 -7.62 -8.74 6.86
CA THR A 23 -6.19 -9.07 6.69
C THR A 23 -5.42 -7.81 6.28
N TYR A 24 -4.16 -7.72 6.71
CA TYR A 24 -3.27 -6.59 6.39
C TYR A 24 -3.87 -5.21 6.73
N GLU A 25 -4.63 -5.13 7.82
CA GLU A 25 -5.40 -3.92 8.17
C GLU A 25 -4.52 -2.70 8.42
N ASP A 26 -3.35 -2.86 9.04
CA ASP A 26 -2.39 -1.76 9.22
C ASP A 26 -1.85 -1.25 7.88
N ALA A 27 -1.60 -2.15 6.92
CA ALA A 27 -1.17 -1.76 5.57
C ALA A 27 -2.30 -1.02 4.85
N LYS A 28 -3.55 -1.47 4.97
CA LYS A 28 -4.73 -0.79 4.39
C LYS A 28 -4.95 0.58 5.02
N ALA A 29 -4.79 0.70 6.34
CA ALA A 29 -4.89 1.96 7.05
C ALA A 29 -3.80 2.95 6.61
N LEU A 30 -2.56 2.47 6.44
CA LEU A 30 -1.47 3.28 5.89
C LEU A 30 -1.74 3.71 4.45
N GLY A 31 -2.18 2.79 3.58
CA GLY A 31 -2.56 3.09 2.19
C GLY A 31 -3.60 4.20 2.11
N LYS A 32 -4.69 4.07 2.88
CA LYS A 32 -5.72 5.11 2.98
C LYS A 32 -5.18 6.46 3.46
N THR A 33 -4.22 6.45 4.37
CA THR A 33 -3.58 7.67 4.89
C THR A 33 -2.76 8.36 3.80
N ILE A 34 -2.00 7.59 3.01
CA ILE A 34 -1.22 8.11 1.88
C ILE A 34 -2.15 8.71 0.83
N ASP A 35 -3.21 7.99 0.45
CA ASP A 35 -4.19 8.43 -0.54
C ASP A 35 -4.89 9.73 -0.10
N ALA A 36 -5.36 9.78 1.15
CA ALA A 36 -6.03 10.96 1.70
C ALA A 36 -5.10 12.18 1.76
N THR A 37 -3.82 11.96 2.07
CA THR A 37 -2.80 13.01 2.09
C THR A 37 -2.58 13.59 0.69
N CYS A 38 -2.44 12.73 -0.31
CA CYS A 38 -2.25 13.14 -1.70
C CYS A 38 -3.50 13.83 -2.27
N ALA A 39 -4.70 13.34 -1.95
CA ALA A 39 -5.95 13.96 -2.35
C ALA A 39 -6.12 15.37 -1.73
N SER A 40 -5.77 15.53 -0.46
CA SER A 40 -5.79 16.83 0.23
C SER A 40 -4.80 17.80 -0.40
N LEU A 41 -3.58 17.34 -0.70
CA LEU A 41 -2.57 18.14 -1.39
C LEU A 41 -3.07 18.65 -2.75
N ILE A 42 -3.66 17.77 -3.56
CA ILE A 42 -4.24 18.15 -4.86
C ILE A 42 -5.34 19.20 -4.69
N HIS A 43 -6.24 18.99 -3.73
CA HIS A 43 -7.33 19.90 -3.43
C HIS A 43 -6.81 21.30 -3.05
N ASP A 44 -5.82 21.37 -2.17
CA ASP A 44 -5.28 22.63 -1.67
C ASP A 44 -4.54 23.41 -2.77
N ILE A 45 -3.76 22.72 -3.62
CA ILE A 45 -3.11 23.33 -4.79
C ILE A 45 -4.17 23.91 -5.75
N ARG A 46 -5.26 23.20 -6.00
CA ARG A 46 -6.35 23.68 -6.86
C ARG A 46 -7.08 24.87 -6.25
N THR A 47 -7.21 24.91 -4.92
CA THR A 47 -7.81 26.04 -4.20
C THR A 47 -6.98 27.32 -4.35
N LEU A 48 -5.66 27.19 -4.54
CA LEU A 48 -4.77 28.30 -4.89
C LEU A 48 -4.89 28.76 -6.37
N GLY A 49 -5.76 28.14 -7.17
CA GLY A 49 -5.91 28.43 -8.60
C GLY A 49 -4.84 27.79 -9.49
N LEU A 50 -4.01 26.91 -8.94
CA LEU A 50 -2.94 26.21 -9.66
C LEU A 50 -3.45 24.89 -10.24
N LYS A 51 -2.80 24.42 -11.31
CA LYS A 51 -3.08 23.11 -11.91
C LYS A 51 -2.42 21.99 -11.13
N ALA A 52 -3.18 20.94 -10.83
CA ALA A 52 -2.74 19.68 -10.25
C ALA A 52 -3.51 18.53 -10.90
N ASP A 53 -3.26 18.31 -12.20
CA ASP A 53 -3.96 17.36 -13.08
C ASP A 53 -3.05 16.23 -13.58
N THR A 54 -1.74 16.30 -13.35
CA THR A 54 -0.80 15.23 -13.73
C THR A 54 -0.80 14.08 -12.72
N CYS A 55 -1.67 13.09 -12.92
CA CYS A 55 -1.78 11.91 -12.06
C CYS A 55 -0.46 11.12 -11.92
N ASP A 56 0.37 11.07 -12.96
CA ASP A 56 1.67 10.38 -12.89
C ASP A 56 2.63 11.05 -11.89
N LEU A 57 2.48 12.35 -11.64
CA LEU A 57 3.31 13.09 -10.69
C LEU A 57 2.80 12.95 -9.25
N ILE A 58 1.50 12.74 -9.01
CA ILE A 58 1.03 12.45 -7.65
C ILE A 58 1.51 11.07 -7.19
N PHE A 59 1.65 10.10 -8.11
CA PHE A 59 2.25 8.81 -7.79
C PHE A 59 3.69 8.92 -7.26
N ALA A 60 4.48 9.89 -7.75
CA ALA A 60 5.81 10.15 -7.21
C ALA A 60 5.77 10.69 -5.77
N VAL A 61 4.73 11.45 -5.42
CA VAL A 61 4.48 11.93 -4.06
C VAL A 61 4.06 10.78 -3.15
N GLU A 62 3.14 9.92 -3.59
CA GLU A 62 2.78 8.68 -2.88
C GLU A 62 4.03 7.85 -2.54
N ALA A 63 4.91 7.65 -3.53
CA ALA A 63 6.15 6.90 -3.37
C ALA A 63 7.13 7.56 -2.39
N ALA A 64 7.20 8.90 -2.37
CA ALA A 64 8.02 9.62 -1.42
C ALA A 64 7.49 9.48 0.01
N ILE A 65 6.17 9.59 0.21
CA ILE A 65 5.54 9.39 1.51
C ILE A 65 5.75 7.95 1.98
N TYR A 66 5.47 6.95 1.12
CA TYR A 66 5.69 5.55 1.43
C TYR A 66 7.13 5.27 1.87
N ASN A 67 8.10 5.73 1.08
CA ASN A 67 9.52 5.58 1.42
C ASN A 67 9.87 6.22 2.75
N TYR A 68 9.40 7.44 3.00
CA TYR A 68 9.65 8.14 4.25
C TYR A 68 9.18 7.30 5.44
N VAL A 69 7.95 6.77 5.38
CA VAL A 69 7.40 5.93 6.45
C VAL A 69 8.19 4.63 6.58
N ALA A 70 8.48 3.93 5.47
CA ALA A 70 9.22 2.67 5.49
C ALA A 70 10.64 2.82 6.08
N HIS A 71 11.39 3.83 5.63
CA HIS A 71 12.75 4.08 6.12
C HIS A 71 12.79 4.60 7.55
N SER A 72 11.72 5.26 8.01
CA SER A 72 11.59 5.67 9.40
C SER A 72 11.27 4.49 10.33
N ASN A 73 10.87 3.33 9.78
CA ASN A 73 10.42 2.17 10.53
C ASN A 73 11.07 0.86 10.01
N PRO A 74 12.41 0.75 10.01
CA PRO A 74 13.12 -0.39 9.42
C PRO A 74 12.84 -1.73 10.12
N GLU A 75 12.50 -1.68 11.41
CA GLU A 75 12.19 -2.88 12.21
C GLU A 75 10.73 -3.36 12.02
N SER A 76 9.91 -2.60 11.28
CA SER A 76 8.52 -2.95 11.08
C SER A 76 8.38 -4.07 10.06
N GLY A 77 7.81 -5.20 10.48
CA GLY A 77 7.45 -6.30 9.58
C GLY A 77 6.34 -5.94 8.57
N LEU A 78 5.65 -4.80 8.74
CA LEU A 78 4.54 -4.38 7.89
C LEU A 78 4.92 -4.29 6.42
N PHE A 79 6.00 -3.55 6.11
CA PHE A 79 6.43 -3.27 4.74
C PHE A 79 6.84 -4.54 3.99
N PRO A 80 7.82 -5.35 4.46
CA PRO A 80 8.21 -6.56 3.74
C PRO A 80 7.06 -7.58 3.63
N THR A 81 6.17 -7.64 4.62
CA THR A 81 5.02 -8.57 4.60
C THR A 81 3.96 -8.14 3.58
N ALA A 82 3.63 -6.85 3.54
CA ALA A 82 2.67 -6.30 2.57
C ALA A 82 3.23 -6.33 1.14
N GLU A 83 4.48 -5.92 0.94
CA GLU A 83 5.14 -5.98 -0.36
C GLU A 83 5.26 -7.43 -0.86
N GLY A 84 5.61 -8.37 0.02
CA GLY A 84 5.68 -9.79 -0.30
C GLY A 84 4.33 -10.33 -0.78
N PHE A 85 3.24 -10.04 -0.07
CA PHE A 85 1.90 -10.43 -0.49
C PHE A 85 1.55 -9.82 -1.86
N GLY A 86 1.73 -8.50 -2.00
CA GLY A 86 1.38 -7.79 -3.23
C GLY A 86 2.16 -8.25 -4.45
N SER A 87 3.43 -8.61 -4.28
CA SER A 87 4.25 -9.16 -5.36
C SER A 87 3.63 -10.43 -5.99
N ALA A 88 2.91 -11.22 -5.19
CA ALA A 88 2.24 -12.44 -5.64
C ALA A 88 0.95 -12.17 -6.44
N MET A 89 0.35 -10.97 -6.33
CA MET A 89 -0.93 -10.65 -6.98
C MET A 89 -0.83 -10.60 -8.51
N SER A 90 0.36 -10.37 -9.04
CA SER A 90 0.64 -10.41 -10.49
C SER A 90 0.97 -11.80 -11.02
N THR A 91 0.92 -12.85 -10.19
CA THR A 91 1.38 -14.20 -10.52
C THR A 91 0.24 -15.22 -10.54
N PRO A 92 0.44 -16.40 -11.16
CA PRO A 92 -0.54 -17.50 -11.09
C PRO A 92 -0.80 -18.02 -9.67
N ALA A 93 0.04 -17.66 -8.68
CA ALA A 93 -0.15 -18.05 -7.30
C ALA A 93 -1.21 -17.20 -6.55
N ARG A 94 -1.70 -16.11 -7.16
CA ARG A 94 -2.64 -15.14 -6.54
C ARG A 94 -3.76 -15.82 -5.76
N GLU A 95 -4.53 -16.70 -6.40
CA GLU A 95 -5.69 -17.36 -5.78
C GLU A 95 -5.30 -18.18 -4.55
N ARG A 96 -4.18 -18.91 -4.62
CA ARG A 96 -3.67 -19.71 -3.51
C ARG A 96 -3.23 -18.82 -2.34
N VAL A 97 -2.59 -17.70 -2.64
CA VAL A 97 -2.09 -16.75 -1.62
C VAL A 97 -3.25 -16.06 -0.91
N ILE A 98 -4.27 -15.61 -1.65
CA ILE A 98 -5.51 -15.05 -1.09
C ILE A 98 -6.20 -16.06 -0.18
N ALA A 99 -6.42 -17.29 -0.67
CA ALA A 99 -7.03 -18.36 0.14
C ALA A 99 -6.18 -18.78 1.35
N GLY A 100 -4.86 -18.58 1.29
CA GLY A 100 -3.96 -18.72 2.45
C GLY A 100 -4.27 -17.67 3.51
N ALA A 101 -4.25 -16.39 3.11
CA ALA A 101 -4.49 -15.27 4.01
C ALA A 101 -5.87 -15.33 4.70
N GLU A 102 -6.92 -15.75 3.97
CA GLU A 102 -8.26 -15.94 4.56
C GLU A 102 -8.27 -17.06 5.61
N ARG A 103 -7.64 -18.19 5.32
CA ARG A 103 -7.55 -19.31 6.27
C ARG A 103 -6.77 -18.93 7.52
N ASP A 104 -5.68 -18.18 7.37
CA ASP A 104 -4.85 -17.74 8.48
C ASP A 104 -5.63 -16.76 9.38
N ARG A 105 -6.32 -15.79 8.79
CA ARG A 105 -7.26 -14.88 9.50
C ARG A 105 -8.30 -15.67 10.29
N ASP A 106 -9.00 -16.59 9.64
CA ASP A 106 -10.09 -17.36 10.26
C ASP A 106 -9.58 -18.29 11.36
N SER A 107 -8.32 -18.74 11.26
CA SER A 107 -7.68 -19.56 12.29
C SER A 107 -7.29 -18.71 13.50
N LEU A 108 -6.70 -17.54 13.29
CA LEU A 108 -6.34 -16.61 14.36
C LEU A 108 -7.56 -16.08 15.12
N ALA A 109 -8.66 -15.82 14.42
CA ALA A 109 -9.92 -15.37 15.02
C ALA A 109 -10.58 -16.39 15.95
N LYS A 110 -10.20 -17.68 15.88
CA LYS A 110 -10.70 -18.74 16.77
C LYS A 110 -9.88 -18.92 18.04
N VAL A 111 -8.69 -18.33 18.09
CA VAL A 111 -7.75 -18.46 19.22
C VAL A 111 -7.82 -17.26 20.17
N GLY A 112 -8.37 -16.13 19.70
CA GLY A 112 -8.70 -14.95 20.52
C GLY A 112 -10.11 -15.00 21.09
#